data_AF-A0A7C1K2A3-F1
#
_entry.id   AF-A0A7C1K2A3-F1
#
_cell.length_a   1.000
_cell.length_b   1.000
_cell.length_c   1.000
_cell.angle_alpha   90.00
_cell.angle_beta   90.00
_cell.angle_gamma   90.00
#
_symmetry.space_group_name_H-M   'P 1'
#
loop_
_entity.id
_entity.type
_entity.pdbx_description
1 polymer ?
#
loop_
_entity_poly.entity_id
_entity_poly.type
_entity_poly.pdbx_seq_one_letter_code
_entity_poly.pdbx_strand_id
1 'polypeptide(L)'
;MADRITRREMLRLTALGIAGVVMAACQRQPLGVAPGVDVASSEPITKGSGQGPSQAPPFKYDSPVMITPVDQFYEVKYSAVVPHAEILQRAGVKPGVTEVVIRSADDYHTSIPLDLALNEHALLAYWMNGVDLPVEHGYPLRALWPGRYGMKQPKWITQLEAITGHHTGFWEGQGWSNEAIIQPNSRIDAPPSGAEFKAGEPITLSGIAYSSDVGIAKVEVSTDDGATWAEAELIRGPSPLAWTEWRTRWANPTPGRHVLLARVTDNAGKTQTKGEFSLLGGTFPDGTSAMHQVIVDIE
;
A
#
# COMPACT_ATOMS: atom_id res chain seq x y z
N MET A 1 0.17 -39.57 -23.03
CA MET A 1 0.91 -38.67 -23.94
C MET A 1 0.35 -37.27 -23.73
N ALA A 2 0.97 -36.49 -22.84
CA ALA A 2 0.63 -35.09 -22.60
C ALA A 2 1.81 -34.27 -23.12
N ASP A 3 1.56 -33.49 -24.16
CA ASP A 3 2.59 -32.79 -24.90
C ASP A 3 3.02 -31.52 -24.14
N ARG A 4 4.33 -31.35 -23.98
CA ARG A 4 4.94 -30.26 -23.21
C ARG A 4 5.01 -29.01 -24.08
N ILE A 5 4.34 -27.94 -23.65
CA ILE A 5 4.59 -26.59 -24.20
C ILE A 5 6.02 -26.19 -23.81
N THR A 6 6.88 -25.96 -24.81
CA THR A 6 8.30 -25.63 -24.60
C THR A 6 8.50 -24.12 -24.43
N ARG A 7 9.51 -23.77 -23.63
CA ARG A 7 9.91 -22.41 -23.18
C ARG A 7 10.21 -21.38 -24.30
N ARG A 8 10.08 -21.78 -25.58
CA ARG A 8 10.46 -20.97 -26.76
C ARG A 8 9.27 -20.30 -27.47
N GLU A 9 8.03 -20.70 -27.16
CA GLU A 9 6.82 -20.10 -27.74
C GLU A 9 6.26 -18.92 -26.92
N MET A 10 6.72 -18.73 -25.69
CA MET A 10 6.29 -17.63 -24.80
C MET A 10 6.92 -16.25 -25.12
N LEU A 11 7.83 -16.17 -26.10
CA LEU A 11 8.70 -15.00 -26.33
C LEU A 11 8.34 -14.16 -27.58
N ARG A 12 7.15 -14.31 -28.16
CA ARG A 12 6.76 -13.58 -29.39
C ARG A 12 5.43 -12.80 -29.37
N LEU A 13 4.75 -12.68 -28.25
CA LEU A 13 3.47 -11.95 -28.18
C LEU A 13 3.40 -11.04 -26.95
N THR A 14 3.99 -9.84 -27.05
CA THR A 14 3.44 -8.52 -26.66
C THR A 14 4.57 -7.50 -26.50
N ALA A 15 5.02 -6.97 -27.65
CA ALA A 15 5.55 -5.63 -27.74
C ALA A 15 4.36 -4.69 -27.96
N LEU A 16 4.22 -3.66 -27.11
CA LEU A 16 3.28 -2.51 -27.10
C LEU A 16 2.55 -2.39 -25.75
N GLY A 17 2.90 -1.36 -24.97
CA GLY A 17 2.07 -0.84 -23.87
C GLY A 17 2.63 -1.05 -22.45
N ILE A 18 3.61 -0.23 -22.05
CA ILE A 18 4.05 -0.12 -20.65
C ILE A 18 3.10 0.86 -19.95
N ALA A 19 1.98 0.32 -19.44
CA ALA A 19 1.12 0.92 -18.42
C ALA A 19 0.19 -0.20 -17.92
N GLY A 20 0.55 -0.90 -16.83
CA GLY A 20 -0.38 -1.93 -16.30
C GLY A 20 0.15 -3.02 -15.37
N VAL A 21 1.39 -3.00 -14.89
CA VAL A 21 1.94 -4.15 -14.13
C VAL A 21 1.81 -4.02 -12.59
N VAL A 22 1.22 -2.95 -12.06
CA VAL A 22 0.91 -2.85 -10.61
C VAL A 22 -0.53 -3.31 -10.27
N MET A 23 -1.40 -3.49 -11.26
CA MET A 23 -2.83 -3.82 -11.02
C MET A 23 -3.19 -5.30 -11.18
N ALA A 24 -2.29 -6.15 -11.69
CA ALA A 24 -2.67 -7.48 -12.18
C ALA A 24 -2.63 -8.62 -11.13
N ALA A 25 -2.15 -8.39 -9.90
CA ALA A 25 -2.10 -9.43 -8.87
C ALA A 25 -3.33 -9.46 -7.93
N CYS A 26 -4.26 -8.50 -8.06
CA CYS A 26 -5.47 -8.44 -7.24
C CYS A 26 -6.79 -8.43 -8.04
N GLN A 27 -6.73 -8.56 -9.37
CA GLN A 27 -7.93 -8.66 -10.19
C GLN A 27 -7.80 -9.77 -11.23
N ARG A 28 -8.28 -10.98 -10.90
CA ARG A 28 -8.99 -11.85 -11.86
C ARG A 28 -10.04 -12.75 -11.17
N GLN A 29 -11.28 -12.42 -11.52
CA GLN A 29 -12.49 -13.22 -11.78
C GLN A 29 -13.08 -14.17 -10.71
N PRO A 30 -14.43 -14.17 -10.56
CA PRO A 30 -15.14 -15.01 -9.61
C PRO A 30 -15.04 -16.47 -10.08
N LEU A 31 -14.47 -17.33 -9.23
CA LEU A 31 -14.65 -18.76 -9.39
C LEU A 31 -16.11 -19.08 -9.06
N GLY A 32 -16.76 -19.74 -10.02
CA GLY A 32 -18.17 -20.06 -10.00
C GLY A 32 -18.60 -20.79 -8.72
N VAL A 33 -19.80 -20.47 -8.29
CA VAL A 33 -20.56 -21.16 -7.25
C VAL A 33 -20.55 -22.66 -7.53
N ALA A 34 -19.99 -23.45 -6.62
CA ALA A 34 -20.17 -24.90 -6.64
C ALA A 34 -21.67 -25.21 -6.38
N PRO A 35 -22.32 -26.08 -7.18
CA PRO A 35 -23.73 -26.37 -6.99
C PRO A 35 -23.91 -27.31 -5.79
N GLY A 36 -24.81 -26.93 -4.89
CA GLY A 36 -25.36 -27.84 -3.88
C GLY A 36 -24.97 -27.55 -2.44
N VAL A 37 -25.39 -26.41 -1.90
CA VAL A 37 -25.81 -26.37 -0.49
C VAL A 37 -27.18 -25.72 -0.46
N ASP A 38 -28.18 -26.55 -0.18
CA ASP A 38 -29.56 -26.16 0.04
C ASP A 38 -29.64 -25.50 1.43
N VAL A 39 -29.75 -24.17 1.47
CA VAL A 39 -30.13 -23.43 2.68
C VAL A 39 -31.45 -22.72 2.38
N ALA A 40 -32.50 -23.51 2.21
CA ALA A 40 -33.85 -23.03 2.37
C ALA A 40 -34.09 -22.64 3.85
N SER A 41 -34.77 -21.51 4.04
CA SER A 41 -35.32 -20.96 5.29
C SER A 41 -34.39 -20.14 6.21
N SER A 42 -34.13 -18.89 5.81
CA SER A 42 -34.57 -17.74 6.61
C SER A 42 -34.62 -16.49 5.73
N GLU A 43 -35.73 -15.77 5.83
CA GLU A 43 -36.14 -14.65 4.98
C GLU A 43 -35.13 -13.47 5.00
N PRO A 44 -35.15 -12.62 3.96
CA PRO A 44 -34.29 -11.44 3.89
C PRO A 44 -34.70 -10.45 4.97
N ILE A 45 -33.74 -9.91 5.74
CA ILE A 45 -34.01 -8.77 6.61
C ILE A 45 -34.29 -7.56 5.71
N THR A 46 -35.58 -7.35 5.46
CA THR A 46 -36.16 -6.18 4.83
C THR A 46 -35.82 -4.91 5.61
N LYS A 47 -35.60 -3.83 4.86
CA LYS A 47 -35.58 -2.42 5.29
C LYS A 47 -36.38 -2.15 6.57
N GLY A 48 -35.66 -1.92 7.67
CA GLY A 48 -36.19 -1.25 8.85
C GLY A 48 -36.03 0.26 8.70
N SER A 49 -37.10 0.95 8.33
CA SER A 49 -37.25 2.38 8.58
C SER A 49 -37.29 2.60 10.09
N GLY A 50 -36.18 3.05 10.66
CA GLY A 50 -36.06 3.39 12.08
C GLY A 50 -34.95 4.40 12.28
N GLN A 51 -35.27 5.69 12.17
CA GLN A 51 -34.47 6.76 12.77
C GLN A 51 -34.53 6.61 14.29
N GLY A 52 -33.62 5.81 14.84
CA GLY A 52 -33.18 5.89 16.24
C GLY A 52 -31.87 6.66 16.31
N PRO A 53 -31.53 7.31 17.44
CA PRO A 53 -30.31 8.10 17.52
C PRO A 53 -29.12 7.18 17.22
N SER A 54 -28.31 7.54 16.23
CA SER A 54 -26.99 6.95 16.00
C SER A 54 -26.17 7.19 17.27
N GLN A 55 -26.26 6.25 18.21
CA GLN A 55 -25.33 6.22 19.33
C GLN A 55 -24.01 5.76 18.74
N ALA A 56 -23.04 6.66 18.71
CA ALA A 56 -21.67 6.33 18.33
C ALA A 56 -21.23 5.07 19.11
N PRO A 57 -20.56 4.11 18.45
CA PRO A 57 -20.07 2.93 19.14
C PRO A 57 -19.15 3.34 20.31
N PRO A 58 -19.10 2.56 21.40
CA PRO A 58 -18.42 2.93 22.64
C PRO A 58 -16.90 3.17 22.51
N PHE A 59 -16.31 2.96 21.34
CA PHE A 59 -14.87 3.09 21.07
C PHE A 59 -14.60 4.07 19.92
N LYS A 60 -15.06 5.31 20.04
CA LYS A 60 -14.69 6.35 19.05
C LYS A 60 -13.29 6.90 19.36
N TYR A 61 -12.26 6.17 18.92
CA TYR A 61 -10.94 6.77 18.72
C TYR A 61 -10.88 7.30 17.29
N ASP A 62 -10.82 8.62 17.14
CA ASP A 62 -10.36 9.20 15.88
C ASP A 62 -8.92 8.69 15.67
N SER A 63 -8.64 8.01 14.55
CA SER A 63 -7.25 7.61 14.28
C SER A 63 -6.41 8.89 14.26
N PRO A 64 -5.33 8.99 15.05
CA PRO A 64 -4.40 10.11 14.95
C PRO A 64 -3.59 10.05 13.64
N VAL A 65 -3.86 9.04 12.81
CA VAL A 65 -3.00 8.62 11.72
C VAL A 65 -3.84 8.36 10.46
N MET A 66 -3.49 9.07 9.39
CA MET A 66 -3.82 8.68 8.04
C MET A 66 -2.88 7.55 7.64
N ILE A 67 -3.42 6.35 7.42
CA ILE A 67 -2.66 5.23 6.87
C ILE A 67 -3.20 5.03 5.46
N THR A 68 -2.37 5.30 4.45
CA THR A 68 -2.69 4.99 3.06
C THR A 68 -1.98 3.69 2.68
N PRO A 69 -2.70 2.56 2.60
CA PRO A 69 -2.18 1.37 1.95
C PRO A 69 -1.67 1.75 0.55
N VAL A 70 -0.52 1.23 0.13
CA VAL A 70 0.13 1.59 -1.15
C VAL A 70 -0.78 1.28 -2.37
N ASP A 71 -1.81 0.46 -2.18
CA ASP A 71 -2.86 0.09 -3.13
C ASP A 71 -4.05 1.07 -3.20
N GLN A 72 -4.12 2.06 -2.30
CA GLN A 72 -5.26 2.99 -2.21
C GLN A 72 -4.78 4.44 -2.31
N PHE A 73 -4.89 4.99 -3.52
CA PHE A 73 -4.43 6.34 -3.85
C PHE A 73 -5.37 7.47 -3.38
N TYR A 74 -6.00 7.33 -2.22
CA TYR A 74 -6.87 8.34 -1.65
C TYR A 74 -6.49 8.58 -0.20
N GLU A 75 -6.60 9.81 0.28
CA GLU A 75 -6.54 10.12 1.70
C GLU A 75 -7.57 9.27 2.45
N VAL A 76 -7.14 8.20 3.11
CA VAL A 76 -8.01 7.37 3.94
C VAL A 76 -7.91 7.82 5.39
N LYS A 77 -9.01 8.38 5.89
CA LYS A 77 -9.17 8.71 7.31
C LYS A 77 -9.92 7.59 8.01
N TYR A 78 -9.21 6.77 8.77
CA TYR A 78 -9.84 5.84 9.70
C TYR A 78 -10.31 6.63 10.92
N SER A 79 -11.62 6.67 11.19
CA SER A 79 -12.19 7.57 12.20
C SER A 79 -12.79 6.84 13.40
N ALA A 80 -12.87 5.51 13.36
CA ALA A 80 -13.14 4.67 14.53
C ALA A 80 -12.27 3.42 14.46
N VAL A 81 -11.32 3.34 15.37
CA VAL A 81 -10.33 2.27 15.49
C VAL A 81 -10.26 1.79 16.93
N VAL A 82 -9.74 0.59 17.13
CA VAL A 82 -9.26 0.14 18.45
C VAL A 82 -7.75 -0.07 18.34
N PRO A 83 -6.94 0.47 19.27
CA PRO A 83 -5.53 0.12 19.35
C PRO A 83 -5.37 -1.39 19.48
N HIS A 84 -4.53 -2.00 18.63
CA HIS A 84 -4.32 -3.45 18.69
C HIS A 84 -3.77 -3.87 20.06
N ALA A 85 -2.91 -3.05 20.65
CA ALA A 85 -2.39 -3.20 22.00
C ALA A 85 -3.49 -3.35 23.06
N GLU A 86 -4.60 -2.62 22.94
CA GLU A 86 -5.70 -2.67 23.91
C GLU A 86 -6.42 -4.04 23.87
N ILE A 87 -6.62 -4.59 22.67
CA ILE A 87 -7.20 -5.93 22.52
C ILE A 87 -6.29 -7.00 23.15
N LEU A 88 -4.98 -6.91 22.93
CA LEU A 88 -3.99 -7.82 23.51
C LEU A 88 -3.93 -7.69 25.04
N GLN A 89 -3.99 -6.47 25.58
CA GLN A 89 -4.01 -6.23 27.01
C GLN A 89 -5.24 -6.88 27.66
N ARG A 90 -6.43 -6.69 27.07
CA ARG A 90 -7.68 -7.31 27.55
C ARG A 90 -7.67 -8.83 27.44
N ALA A 91 -7.03 -9.38 26.40
CA ALA A 91 -6.86 -10.82 26.23
C ALA A 91 -5.89 -11.45 27.24
N GLY A 92 -5.06 -10.65 27.91
CA GLY A 92 -4.10 -11.14 28.90
C GLY A 92 -2.96 -11.93 28.25
N VAL A 93 -2.30 -11.34 27.25
CA VAL A 93 -1.13 -11.95 26.58
C VAL A 93 -0.09 -12.42 27.61
N LYS A 94 0.31 -13.69 27.49
CA LYS A 94 1.24 -14.35 28.42
C LYS A 94 2.69 -13.97 28.13
N PRO A 95 3.58 -14.01 29.14
CA PRO A 95 5.02 -13.93 28.91
C PRO A 95 5.49 -14.99 27.90
N GLY A 96 6.42 -14.61 27.02
CA GLY A 96 6.98 -15.51 26.00
C GLY A 96 6.21 -15.55 24.68
N VAL A 97 5.11 -14.80 24.53
CA VAL A 97 4.51 -14.55 23.21
C VAL A 97 5.48 -13.72 22.37
N THR A 98 5.65 -14.12 21.10
CA THR A 98 6.56 -13.48 20.14
C THR A 98 5.83 -12.90 18.95
N GLU A 99 4.72 -13.52 18.53
CA GLU A 99 3.92 -13.08 17.40
C GLU A 99 2.42 -13.11 17.70
N VAL A 100 1.67 -12.31 16.95
CA VAL A 100 0.22 -12.38 16.85
C VAL A 100 -0.13 -12.86 15.45
N VAL A 101 -0.83 -14.00 15.36
CA VAL A 101 -1.37 -14.55 14.12
C VAL A 101 -2.77 -13.98 13.89
N ILE A 102 -3.04 -13.57 12.66
CA ILE A 102 -4.32 -13.05 12.22
C ILE A 102 -4.90 -14.01 11.19
N ARG A 103 -6.17 -14.35 11.36
CA ARG A 103 -6.95 -15.14 10.40
C ARG A 103 -8.15 -14.34 9.92
N SER A 104 -8.50 -14.56 8.66
CA SER A 104 -9.51 -13.82 7.93
C SER A 104 -10.58 -14.76 7.38
N ALA A 105 -11.75 -14.22 7.04
CA ALA A 105 -12.88 -15.01 6.55
C ALA A 105 -12.67 -15.63 5.16
N ASP A 106 -11.72 -15.11 4.39
CA ASP A 106 -11.34 -15.55 3.03
C ASP A 106 -10.15 -16.54 3.05
N ASP A 107 -9.96 -17.24 4.16
CA ASP A 107 -8.81 -18.13 4.44
C ASP A 107 -7.44 -17.44 4.44
N TYR A 108 -7.40 -16.10 4.33
CA TYR A 108 -6.16 -15.34 4.44
C TYR A 108 -5.62 -15.36 5.88
N HIS A 109 -4.33 -15.60 6.02
CA HIS A 109 -3.64 -15.55 7.30
C HIS A 109 -2.24 -14.95 7.20
N THR A 110 -1.82 -14.25 8.25
CA THR A 110 -0.47 -13.70 8.39
C THR A 110 -0.15 -13.57 9.88
N SER A 111 1.08 -13.22 10.22
CA SER A 111 1.46 -12.85 11.58
C SER A 111 2.25 -11.56 11.61
N ILE A 112 2.28 -10.92 12.77
CA ILE A 112 3.19 -9.84 13.06
C ILE A 112 3.92 -10.05 14.39
N PRO A 113 5.14 -9.52 14.52
CA PRO A 113 5.83 -9.42 15.80
C PRO A 113 4.99 -8.74 16.88
N LEU A 114 5.11 -9.21 18.12
CA LEU A 114 4.35 -8.66 19.26
C LEU A 114 4.65 -7.18 19.51
N ASP A 115 5.89 -6.72 19.29
CA ASP A 115 6.26 -5.31 19.42
C ASP A 115 5.51 -4.40 18.43
N LEU A 116 5.37 -4.84 17.18
CA LEU A 116 4.52 -4.15 16.19
C LEU A 116 3.05 -4.20 16.61
N ALA A 117 2.58 -5.32 17.14
CA ALA A 117 1.20 -5.46 17.60
C ALA A 117 0.88 -4.54 18.79
N LEU A 118 1.88 -4.21 19.61
CA LEU A 118 1.81 -3.30 20.74
C LEU A 118 2.11 -1.83 20.38
N ASN A 119 2.51 -1.54 19.14
CA ASN A 119 2.79 -0.18 18.68
C ASN A 119 1.54 0.71 18.83
N GLU A 120 1.72 1.96 19.26
CA GLU A 120 0.62 2.91 19.50
C GLU A 120 -0.18 3.27 18.24
N HIS A 121 0.40 3.09 17.06
CA HIS A 121 -0.20 3.34 15.76
C HIS A 121 -0.66 2.04 15.07
N ALA A 122 -0.53 0.87 15.70
CA ALA A 122 -1.10 -0.37 15.20
C ALA A 122 -2.60 -0.44 15.55
N LEU A 123 -3.45 -0.44 14.53
CA LEU A 123 -4.88 -0.23 14.67
C LEU A 123 -5.68 -1.40 14.09
N LEU A 124 -6.82 -1.68 14.72
CA LEU A 124 -7.89 -2.48 14.16
C LEU A 124 -9.04 -1.54 13.80
N ALA A 125 -9.33 -1.41 12.51
CA ALA A 125 -10.27 -0.45 11.98
C ALA A 125 -11.58 -1.12 11.57
N TYR A 126 -12.68 -0.46 11.89
CA TYR A 126 -14.03 -0.88 11.54
C TYR A 126 -14.85 0.25 10.90
N TRP A 127 -14.31 1.48 10.82
CA TRP A 127 -14.86 2.63 10.10
C TRP A 127 -13.80 3.28 9.19
N MET A 128 -14.23 3.74 8.01
CA MET A 128 -13.38 4.36 7.00
C MET A 128 -14.08 5.58 6.40
N ASN A 129 -13.42 6.73 6.35
CA ASN A 129 -13.93 7.96 5.71
C ASN A 129 -15.33 8.40 6.18
N GLY A 130 -15.60 8.25 7.48
CA GLY A 130 -16.87 8.65 8.09
C GLY A 130 -18.04 7.69 7.87
N VAL A 131 -17.81 6.54 7.24
CA VAL A 131 -18.80 5.46 7.09
C VAL A 131 -18.31 4.18 7.77
N ASP A 132 -19.22 3.22 7.98
CA ASP A 132 -18.83 1.84 8.29
C ASP A 132 -17.81 1.35 7.25
N LEU A 133 -16.83 0.57 7.67
CA LEU A 133 -15.82 0.03 6.77
C LEU A 133 -16.51 -0.67 5.59
N PRO A 134 -16.27 -0.26 4.33
CA PRO A 134 -16.89 -0.93 3.19
C PRO A 134 -16.48 -2.41 3.13
N VAL A 135 -17.36 -3.26 2.58
CA VAL A 135 -17.11 -4.71 2.49
C VAL A 135 -15.82 -4.99 1.73
N GLU A 136 -15.58 -4.34 0.59
CA GLU A 136 -14.32 -4.48 -0.16
C GLU A 136 -13.06 -4.10 0.65
N HIS A 137 -13.22 -3.28 1.68
CA HIS A 137 -12.16 -2.78 2.54
C HIS A 137 -12.06 -3.51 3.87
N GLY A 138 -12.87 -4.54 4.11
CA GLY A 138 -12.66 -5.49 5.20
C GLY A 138 -13.70 -5.50 6.30
N TYR A 139 -14.93 -5.02 6.05
CA TYR A 139 -16.02 -5.11 7.02
C TYR A 139 -16.15 -6.52 7.64
N PRO A 140 -16.29 -6.68 8.96
CA PRO A 140 -16.45 -5.62 9.95
C PRO A 140 -15.13 -5.08 10.52
N LEU A 141 -14.00 -5.73 10.25
CA LEU A 141 -12.73 -5.42 10.90
C LEU A 141 -11.54 -5.70 9.98
N ARG A 142 -10.64 -4.74 9.87
CA ARG A 142 -9.33 -4.89 9.22
C ARG A 142 -8.19 -4.45 10.12
N ALA A 143 -6.99 -4.91 9.82
CA ALA A 143 -5.77 -4.40 10.44
C ALA A 143 -5.19 -3.24 9.64
N LEU A 144 -4.54 -2.32 10.36
CA LEU A 144 -3.70 -1.26 9.82
C LEU A 144 -2.43 -1.22 10.66
N TRP A 145 -1.32 -1.68 10.09
CA TRP A 145 -0.03 -1.70 10.77
C TRP A 145 0.94 -0.75 10.07
N PRO A 146 1.43 0.29 10.77
CA PRO A 146 2.31 1.30 10.23
C PRO A 146 3.55 0.70 9.56
N GLY A 147 3.95 1.31 8.44
CA GLY A 147 5.18 0.97 7.74
C GLY A 147 5.22 -0.41 7.09
N ARG A 148 4.10 -1.14 7.03
CA ARG A 148 4.00 -2.45 6.38
C ARG A 148 3.19 -2.37 5.09
N TYR A 149 3.62 -3.10 4.05
CA TYR A 149 2.86 -3.25 2.82
C TYR A 149 1.49 -3.91 3.06
N GLY A 150 0.55 -3.69 2.15
CA GLY A 150 -0.84 -4.15 2.25
C GLY A 150 -1.00 -5.66 2.44
N MET A 151 -0.01 -6.48 2.04
CA MET A 151 -0.01 -7.91 2.35
C MET A 151 -0.07 -8.18 3.87
N LYS A 152 0.56 -7.33 4.68
CA LYS A 152 0.47 -7.39 6.14
C LYS A 152 -0.72 -6.58 6.67
N GLN A 153 -1.79 -6.37 5.92
CA GLN A 153 -2.96 -5.64 6.42
C GLN A 153 -4.24 -6.44 6.15
N PRO A 154 -4.43 -7.58 6.86
CA PRO A 154 -5.58 -8.46 6.67
C PRO A 154 -6.91 -7.72 6.81
N LYS A 155 -7.84 -8.08 5.93
CA LYS A 155 -9.24 -7.65 5.90
C LYS A 155 -10.12 -8.79 6.40
N TRP A 156 -11.36 -8.49 6.79
CA TRP A 156 -12.33 -9.52 7.18
C TRP A 156 -11.82 -10.40 8.34
N ILE A 157 -11.20 -9.78 9.34
CA ILE A 157 -10.54 -10.48 10.45
C ILE A 157 -11.57 -11.26 11.28
N THR A 158 -11.28 -12.54 11.53
CA THR A 158 -12.11 -13.45 12.33
C THR A 158 -11.43 -13.89 13.61
N GLN A 159 -10.09 -13.92 13.66
CA GLN A 159 -9.34 -14.40 14.82
C GLN A 159 -8.00 -13.67 14.97
N LEU A 160 -7.64 -13.39 16.22
CA LEU A 160 -6.30 -12.99 16.66
C LEU A 160 -5.77 -14.07 17.62
N GLU A 161 -4.58 -14.59 17.38
CA GLU A 161 -3.97 -15.67 18.15
C GLU A 161 -2.55 -15.30 18.56
N ALA A 162 -2.32 -15.10 19.85
CA ALA A 162 -0.99 -14.82 20.40
C ALA A 162 -0.20 -16.13 20.57
N ILE A 163 0.95 -16.24 19.92
CA ILE A 163 1.76 -17.46 19.88
C ILE A 163 3.19 -17.23 20.37
N THR A 164 3.82 -18.34 20.78
CA THR A 164 5.27 -18.41 20.96
C THR A 164 5.87 -19.10 19.75
N GLY A 165 6.86 -18.46 19.12
CA GLY A 165 7.47 -18.89 17.87
C GLY A 165 7.07 -18.03 16.67
N HIS A 166 7.24 -18.60 15.49
CA HIS A 166 6.97 -17.94 14.21
C HIS A 166 5.82 -18.64 13.48
N HIS A 167 4.96 -17.86 12.85
CA HIS A 167 3.93 -18.36 11.94
C HIS A 167 4.21 -17.91 10.50
N THR A 168 4.25 -18.87 9.58
CA THR A 168 4.37 -18.56 8.16
C THR A 168 3.00 -18.20 7.59
N GLY A 169 2.83 -16.94 7.21
CA GLY A 169 1.61 -16.44 6.58
C GLY A 169 1.43 -16.91 5.13
N PHE A 170 0.31 -16.51 4.53
CA PHE A 170 -0.11 -16.92 3.20
C PHE A 170 0.85 -16.44 2.10
N TRP A 171 1.28 -15.18 2.13
CA TRP A 171 2.23 -14.64 1.15
C TRP A 171 3.66 -15.06 1.48
N GLU A 172 3.99 -15.15 2.76
CA GLU A 172 5.26 -15.60 3.31
C GLU A 172 5.57 -17.03 2.86
N GLY A 173 4.58 -17.92 2.88
CA GLY A 173 4.71 -19.29 2.36
C GLY A 173 4.94 -19.36 0.85
N GLN A 174 4.68 -18.27 0.13
CA GLN A 174 4.97 -18.11 -1.31
C GLN A 174 6.31 -17.40 -1.56
N GLY A 175 7.09 -17.15 -0.50
CA GLY A 175 8.41 -16.53 -0.57
C GLY A 175 8.41 -15.00 -0.46
N TRP A 176 7.26 -14.36 -0.20
CA TRP A 176 7.22 -12.94 0.09
C TRP A 176 7.81 -12.64 1.47
N SER A 177 8.14 -11.37 1.70
CA SER A 177 8.75 -10.89 2.94
C SER A 177 7.90 -11.20 4.18
N ASN A 178 8.53 -11.78 5.20
CA ASN A 178 7.93 -11.94 6.53
C ASN A 178 7.65 -10.61 7.20
N GLU A 179 8.40 -9.58 6.85
CA GLU A 179 8.29 -8.26 7.45
C GLU A 179 7.48 -7.33 6.55
N ALA A 180 7.71 -7.36 5.24
CA ALA A 180 7.05 -6.50 4.26
C ALA A 180 7.13 -5.01 4.63
N ILE A 181 8.30 -4.55 5.09
CA ILE A 181 8.55 -3.14 5.41
C ILE A 181 8.51 -2.32 4.13
N ILE A 182 7.73 -1.23 4.14
CA ILE A 182 7.66 -0.29 3.03
C ILE A 182 9.03 0.32 2.80
N GLN A 183 9.51 0.23 1.57
CA GLN A 183 10.75 0.86 1.14
C GLN A 183 10.46 2.34 0.82
N PRO A 184 11.40 3.27 1.09
CA PRO A 184 11.26 4.65 0.63
C PRO A 184 11.02 4.65 -0.88
N ASN A 185 9.94 5.30 -1.32
CA ASN A 185 9.61 5.42 -2.72
C ASN A 185 9.01 6.79 -3.06
N SER A 186 9.14 7.18 -4.32
CA SER A 186 8.55 8.38 -4.87
C SER A 186 8.03 8.13 -6.28
N ARG A 187 6.93 8.80 -6.62
CA ARG A 187 6.29 8.75 -7.93
C ARG A 187 6.06 10.18 -8.42
N ILE A 188 6.48 10.43 -9.65
CA ILE A 188 6.08 11.61 -10.44
C ILE A 188 4.66 11.39 -10.98
N ASP A 189 3.73 12.29 -10.63
CA ASP A 189 2.32 12.25 -11.04
C ASP A 189 2.02 13.24 -12.17
N ALA A 190 2.76 14.37 -12.19
CA ALA A 190 2.72 15.33 -13.27
C ALA A 190 4.14 15.82 -13.60
N PRO A 191 4.49 15.95 -14.89
CA PRO A 191 3.69 15.57 -16.05
C PRO A 191 3.62 14.05 -16.27
N PRO A 192 2.65 13.55 -17.07
CA PRO A 192 2.65 12.17 -17.51
C PRO A 192 3.80 11.89 -18.51
N SER A 193 4.22 10.63 -18.60
CA SER A 193 5.22 10.22 -19.60
C SER A 193 4.68 10.39 -21.02
N GLY A 194 5.49 10.92 -21.92
CA GLY A 194 5.12 11.30 -23.29
C GLY A 194 4.51 12.69 -23.41
N ALA A 195 4.50 13.50 -22.35
CA ALA A 195 4.06 14.89 -22.44
C ALA A 195 5.06 15.74 -23.24
N GLU A 196 4.51 16.66 -24.05
CA GLU A 196 5.26 17.60 -24.90
C GLU A 196 5.10 19.02 -24.37
N PHE A 197 6.19 19.78 -24.36
CA PHE A 197 6.21 21.18 -23.91
C PHE A 197 7.03 22.05 -24.85
N LYS A 198 6.79 23.37 -24.82
CA LYS A 198 7.64 24.34 -25.51
C LYS A 198 8.87 24.67 -24.69
N ALA A 199 10.02 24.81 -25.34
CA ALA A 199 11.24 25.28 -24.67
C ALA A 199 11.07 26.66 -24.05
N GLY A 200 11.75 26.88 -22.94
CA GLY A 200 11.75 28.15 -22.22
C GLY A 200 10.49 28.43 -21.39
N GLU A 201 9.45 27.60 -21.49
CA GLU A 201 8.30 27.67 -20.59
C GLU A 201 8.55 26.85 -19.32
N PRO A 202 8.38 27.43 -18.12
CA PRO A 202 8.58 26.71 -16.86
C PRO A 202 7.58 25.56 -16.69
N ILE A 203 8.07 24.40 -16.25
CA ILE A 203 7.25 23.20 -16.03
C ILE A 203 7.19 22.89 -14.53
N THR A 204 5.98 22.68 -14.00
CA THR A 204 5.80 22.17 -12.64
C THR A 204 5.87 20.64 -12.65
N LEU A 205 6.75 20.10 -11.82
CA LEU A 205 6.87 18.67 -11.59
C LEU A 205 6.29 18.40 -10.19
N SER A 206 5.41 17.41 -10.07
CA SER A 206 4.81 17.06 -8.78
C SER A 206 4.52 15.58 -8.67
N GLY A 207 4.34 15.13 -7.44
CA GLY A 207 3.95 13.76 -7.15
C GLY A 207 3.92 13.46 -5.68
N ILE A 208 4.08 12.19 -5.34
CA ILE A 208 4.02 11.70 -3.96
C ILE A 208 5.30 10.97 -3.59
N ALA A 209 5.57 10.93 -2.28
CA ALA A 209 6.65 10.18 -1.67
C ALA A 209 6.15 9.51 -0.39
N TYR A 210 6.62 8.30 -0.11
CA TYR A 210 6.25 7.53 1.07
C TYR A 210 7.41 6.65 1.53
N SER A 211 7.39 6.24 2.80
CA SER A 211 8.34 5.30 3.39
C SER A 211 7.59 4.42 4.40
N SER A 212 8.32 3.75 5.30
CA SER A 212 7.75 3.10 6.48
C SER A 212 7.10 4.14 7.42
N ASP A 213 7.09 3.84 8.71
CA ASP A 213 6.59 4.69 9.78
C ASP A 213 7.47 5.93 10.13
N VAL A 214 8.59 6.13 9.43
CA VAL A 214 9.54 7.22 9.75
C VAL A 214 9.23 8.55 9.03
N GLY A 215 8.42 8.54 7.97
CA GLY A 215 8.12 9.73 7.16
C GLY A 215 9.28 10.21 6.27
N ILE A 216 9.05 11.30 5.52
CA ILE A 216 9.96 11.77 4.46
C ILE A 216 10.84 12.95 4.93
N ALA A 217 12.15 12.84 4.73
CA ALA A 217 13.10 13.92 5.00
C ALA A 217 13.17 14.89 3.82
N LYS A 218 13.42 14.38 2.60
CA LYS A 218 13.51 15.18 1.36
C LYS A 218 13.13 14.37 0.12
N VAL A 219 12.73 15.10 -0.91
CA VAL A 219 12.59 14.58 -2.29
C VAL A 219 13.48 15.42 -3.19
N GLU A 220 14.27 14.76 -4.02
CA GLU A 220 15.13 15.36 -5.02
C GLU A 220 14.65 14.94 -6.41
N VAL A 221 14.65 15.88 -7.35
CA VAL A 221 14.19 15.67 -8.72
C VAL A 221 15.33 15.95 -9.69
N SER A 222 15.53 15.06 -10.65
CA SER A 222 16.46 15.24 -11.76
C SER A 222 15.68 15.41 -13.06
N THR A 223 16.16 16.31 -13.92
CA THR A 223 15.63 16.54 -15.27
C THR A 223 16.61 16.10 -16.36
N ASP A 224 17.68 15.39 -15.98
CA ASP A 224 18.82 15.03 -16.83
C ASP A 224 19.32 13.59 -16.54
N ASP A 225 18.37 12.67 -16.35
CA ASP A 225 18.63 11.24 -16.09
C ASP A 225 19.52 10.93 -14.87
N GLY A 226 19.50 11.84 -13.89
CA GLY A 226 20.18 11.68 -12.60
C GLY A 226 21.55 12.33 -12.53
N ALA A 227 21.95 13.12 -13.53
CA ALA A 227 23.23 13.83 -13.51
C ALA A 227 23.23 14.98 -12.50
N THR A 228 22.14 15.74 -12.41
CA THR A 228 21.92 16.79 -11.41
C THR A 228 20.58 16.62 -10.69
N TRP A 229 20.51 17.16 -9.48
CA TRP A 229 19.37 16.99 -8.57
C TRP A 229 19.01 18.34 -7.95
N ALA A 230 17.72 18.67 -7.98
CA ALA A 230 17.15 19.82 -7.28
C ALA A 230 16.20 19.33 -6.19
N GLU A 231 16.27 19.92 -5.00
CA GLU A 231 15.35 19.59 -3.92
C GLU A 231 13.94 20.13 -4.24
N ALA A 232 12.92 19.30 -3.99
CA ALA A 232 11.51 19.66 -4.14
C ALA A 232 10.94 20.19 -2.83
N GLU A 233 9.95 21.07 -2.93
CA GLU A 233 9.13 21.48 -1.80
C GLU A 233 8.26 20.30 -1.35
N LEU A 234 8.27 19.99 -0.05
CA LEU A 234 7.42 18.98 0.54
C LEU A 234 6.13 19.60 1.09
N ILE A 235 4.99 19.08 0.66
CA ILE A 235 3.66 19.40 1.17
C ILE A 235 3.26 18.24 2.09
N ARG A 236 3.42 18.46 3.40
CA ARG A 236 3.26 17.42 4.42
C ARG A 236 1.79 17.26 4.80
N GLY A 237 1.35 16.00 4.85
CA GLY A 237 0.06 15.63 5.43
C GLY A 237 0.03 15.74 6.96
N PRO A 238 -1.11 15.41 7.59
CA PRO A 238 -1.31 15.56 9.03
C PRO A 238 -0.51 14.57 9.90
N SER A 239 0.11 13.56 9.30
CA SER A 239 0.83 12.49 10.01
C SER A 239 2.04 12.01 9.20
N PRO A 240 3.15 11.60 9.84
CA PRO A 240 4.30 11.00 9.15
C PRO A 240 4.00 9.64 8.52
N LEU A 241 2.88 9.00 8.87
CA LEU A 241 2.43 7.72 8.30
C LEU A 241 1.58 7.91 7.03
N ALA A 242 1.23 9.16 6.71
CA ALA A 242 0.66 9.52 5.42
C ALA A 242 1.79 9.68 4.41
N TRP A 243 1.47 9.49 3.13
CA TRP A 243 2.35 9.95 2.07
C TRP A 243 2.57 11.48 2.15
N THR A 244 3.65 11.94 1.54
CA THR A 244 4.01 13.35 1.43
C THR A 244 3.94 13.74 -0.03
N GLU A 245 3.15 14.77 -0.34
CA GLU A 245 3.16 15.38 -1.65
C GLU A 245 4.44 16.20 -1.83
N TRP A 246 4.94 16.28 -3.05
CA TRP A 246 6.09 17.12 -3.39
C TRP A 246 5.87 17.86 -4.70
N ARG A 247 6.49 19.03 -4.82
CA ARG A 247 6.51 19.81 -6.06
C ARG A 247 7.84 20.52 -6.27
N THR A 248 8.22 20.69 -7.53
CA THR A 248 9.34 21.55 -7.92
C THR A 248 9.05 22.24 -9.25
N ARG A 249 9.75 23.34 -9.51
CA ARG A 249 9.61 24.12 -10.74
C ARG A 249 10.87 23.99 -11.57
N TRP A 250 10.74 23.34 -12.72
CA TRP A 250 11.79 23.31 -13.73
C TRP A 250 11.72 24.61 -14.56
N ALA A 251 12.62 25.54 -14.26
CA ALA A 251 12.48 26.92 -14.74
C ALA A 251 12.77 27.10 -16.24
N ASN A 252 13.80 26.43 -16.75
CA ASN A 252 14.32 26.66 -18.10
C ASN A 252 14.58 25.31 -18.80
N PRO A 253 13.54 24.62 -19.28
CA PRO A 253 13.72 23.39 -20.04
C PRO A 253 14.41 23.68 -21.37
N THR A 254 15.44 22.88 -21.68
CA THR A 254 16.15 22.92 -22.96
C THR A 254 15.45 22.04 -23.99
N PRO A 255 15.50 22.35 -25.29
CA PRO A 255 14.98 21.47 -26.33
C PRO A 255 15.59 20.06 -26.26
N GLY A 256 14.76 19.05 -26.52
CA GLY A 256 15.16 17.65 -26.57
C GLY A 256 14.36 16.74 -25.64
N ARG A 257 14.74 15.47 -25.63
CA ARG A 257 14.13 14.44 -24.81
C ARG A 257 14.77 14.41 -23.42
N HIS A 258 13.94 14.48 -22.38
CA HIS A 258 14.38 14.47 -20.99
C HIS A 258 13.84 13.25 -20.25
N VAL A 259 14.69 12.64 -19.41
CA VAL A 259 14.29 11.61 -18.44
C VAL A 259 14.23 12.26 -17.07
N LEU A 260 13.01 12.40 -16.56
CA LEU A 260 12.72 12.94 -15.25
C LEU A 260 12.79 11.80 -14.21
N LEU A 261 13.52 12.02 -13.13
CA LEU A 261 13.62 11.10 -12.00
C LEU A 261 13.21 11.80 -10.71
N ALA A 262 12.60 11.06 -9.80
CA ALA A 262 12.41 11.47 -8.41
C ALA A 262 13.12 10.48 -7.47
N ARG A 263 13.77 11.03 -6.44
CA ARG A 263 14.47 10.28 -5.40
C ARG A 263 14.03 10.76 -4.04
N VAL A 264 13.58 9.84 -3.20
CA VAL A 264 13.25 10.14 -1.80
C VAL A 264 14.38 9.74 -0.84
N THR A 265 14.55 10.54 0.22
CA THR A 265 15.26 10.17 1.45
C THR A 265 14.27 10.25 2.61
N ASP A 266 14.19 9.20 3.42
CA ASP A 266 13.34 9.18 4.62
C ASP A 266 14.05 9.76 5.85
N ASN A 267 13.31 9.95 6.96
CA ASN A 267 13.87 10.50 8.20
C ASN A 267 14.85 9.56 8.93
N ALA A 268 14.94 8.29 8.52
CA ALA A 268 15.97 7.35 8.99
C ALA A 268 17.26 7.43 8.15
N GLY A 269 17.30 8.32 7.14
CA GLY A 269 18.46 8.51 6.26
C GLY A 269 18.53 7.52 5.10
N LYS A 270 17.51 6.66 4.94
CA LYS A 270 17.46 5.69 3.83
C LYS A 270 17.02 6.40 2.56
N THR A 271 17.82 6.26 1.51
CA THR A 271 17.62 6.95 0.23
C THR A 271 17.39 5.94 -0.89
N GLN A 272 16.46 6.24 -1.81
CA GLN A 272 16.27 5.44 -3.03
C GLN A 272 17.56 5.40 -3.86
N THR A 273 17.88 4.22 -4.39
CA THR A 273 18.97 4.03 -5.34
C THR A 273 18.40 3.77 -6.73
N LYS A 274 19.09 4.25 -7.78
CA LYS A 274 18.72 3.94 -9.17
C LYS A 274 18.98 2.45 -9.36
N GLY A 275 17.93 1.64 -9.25
CA GLY A 275 18.02 0.19 -9.42
C GLY A 275 18.40 -0.17 -10.86
N GLU A 276 19.04 -1.32 -11.05
CA GLU A 276 19.11 -1.93 -12.37
C GLU A 276 17.69 -2.39 -12.78
N PHE A 277 17.31 -2.13 -14.03
CA PHE A 277 16.03 -2.61 -14.56
C PHE A 277 16.01 -4.14 -14.52
N SER A 278 15.25 -4.72 -13.59
CA SER A 278 15.03 -6.17 -13.55
C SER A 278 13.78 -6.50 -14.38
N LEU A 279 14.00 -7.23 -15.49
CA LEU A 279 12.94 -7.83 -16.31
C LEU A 279 12.06 -8.84 -15.52
N LEU A 280 12.46 -9.25 -14.31
CA LEU A 280 11.84 -10.29 -13.50
C LEU A 280 11.59 -9.89 -12.02
N GLY A 281 11.12 -8.67 -11.77
CA GLY A 281 10.53 -8.33 -10.46
C GLY A 281 11.47 -7.57 -9.54
N GLY A 282 11.36 -6.24 -9.58
CA GLY A 282 11.93 -5.36 -8.55
C GLY A 282 11.03 -5.20 -7.33
N THR A 283 9.89 -5.91 -7.26
CA THR A 283 8.90 -5.83 -6.17
C THR A 283 8.88 -7.06 -5.28
N PHE A 284 9.41 -8.20 -5.72
CA PHE A 284 9.50 -9.42 -4.93
C PHE A 284 10.91 -9.52 -4.33
N PRO A 285 11.05 -9.93 -3.05
CA PRO A 285 9.99 -10.24 -2.08
C PRO A 285 9.60 -9.05 -1.18
N ASP A 286 10.38 -7.95 -1.19
CA ASP A 286 10.30 -6.87 -0.19
C ASP A 286 9.66 -5.56 -0.70
N GLY A 287 8.94 -5.62 -1.82
CA GLY A 287 8.51 -4.43 -2.53
C GLY A 287 9.65 -3.78 -3.31
N THR A 288 9.38 -2.61 -3.89
CA THR A 288 10.34 -1.92 -4.75
C THR A 288 10.79 -0.58 -4.17
N SER A 289 12.07 -0.29 -4.33
CA SER A 289 12.68 1.03 -4.12
C SER A 289 13.11 1.68 -5.45
N ALA A 290 12.74 1.08 -6.58
CA ALA A 290 13.12 1.59 -7.89
C ALA A 290 12.58 3.02 -8.11
N MET A 291 13.42 3.88 -8.66
CA MET A 291 13.04 5.26 -8.98
C MET A 291 12.03 5.28 -10.13
N HIS A 292 10.94 6.03 -9.96
CA HIS A 292 10.01 6.31 -11.03
C HIS A 292 10.70 7.16 -12.12
N GLN A 293 10.44 6.83 -13.38
CA GLN A 293 10.97 7.56 -14.53
C GLN A 293 9.82 8.08 -15.38
N VAL A 294 9.87 9.35 -15.73
CA VAL A 294 8.93 9.99 -16.67
C VAL A 294 9.75 10.55 -17.82
N ILE A 295 9.31 10.30 -19.04
CA ILE A 295 9.98 10.82 -20.24
C ILE A 295 9.12 11.95 -20.78
N VAL A 296 9.73 13.10 -21.07
CA VAL A 296 9.07 14.24 -21.71
C VAL A 296 9.89 14.74 -22.88
N ASP A 297 9.23 15.39 -23.83
CA ASP A 297 9.87 16.00 -24.98
C ASP A 297 9.65 17.53 -24.93
N ILE A 298 10.73 18.27 -25.13
CA ILE A 298 10.75 19.73 -25.15
C ILE A 298 11.05 20.19 -26.58
N GLU A 299 10.12 20.94 -27.18
CA GLU A 299 10.25 21.53 -28.53
C GLU A 299 11.10 22.79 -28.56
#